data_AF-A0AAJ1N4J6-F1
#
_entry.id   AF-A0AAJ1N4J6-F1
#
_cell.length_a   1.000
_cell.length_b   1.000
_cell.length_c   1.000
_cell.angle_alpha   90.00
_cell.angle_beta   90.00
_cell.angle_gamma   90.00
#
_symmetry.space_group_name_H-M   'P 1'
#
loop_
_entity.id
_entity.type
_entity.pdbx_description
1 polymer ?
#
loop_
_entity_poly.entity_id
_entity_poly.type
_entity_poly.pdbx_seq_one_letter_code
_entity_poly.pdbx_strand_id
1 'polypeptide(L)'
;MSIQDSNSSVVVPTMDDVRKAIKEAIEEHAASRNHPYATQVEPGFVTLSNETDSDSEITVATSKAVKKAYDLANTANQNVNSRLEKNQNGEDIPDKTEFVKNIGLSGTVELARNSVQGKQYIYDLTYATAAWVKIAEVTMGVPSTININLIGGSGYNVGLFGQCAITNIVLRTGNNNPHGINAVMYTTNSGAPTNLVIVNTSGDNYDIYIFIGAYAQSIILNAFASVNATVNKLSNIANFSEAPKNAVKGKIYSYSLVEKTPN
;
A
#
# COMPACT_ATOMS: atom_id res chain seq x y z
N MET A 1 -60.05 -62.14 78.93
CA MET A 1 -59.33 -60.89 78.63
C MET A 1 -57.87 -61.27 78.46
N SER A 2 -57.29 -60.90 77.31
CA SER A 2 -55.88 -61.06 76.92
C SER A 2 -54.93 -60.59 78.05
N ILE A 3 -53.66 -61.01 78.17
CA ILE A 3 -52.56 -60.79 77.22
C ILE A 3 -51.45 -61.84 77.48
N GLN A 4 -50.99 -62.53 76.43
CA GLN A 4 -49.66 -63.13 76.40
C GLN A 4 -48.64 -62.01 76.17
N ASP A 5 -47.82 -61.68 77.16
CA ASP A 5 -46.60 -60.90 76.93
C ASP A 5 -45.44 -61.87 76.79
N SER A 6 -45.19 -62.26 75.53
CA SER A 6 -43.91 -62.81 75.11
C SER A 6 -42.84 -61.75 75.36
N ASN A 7 -42.06 -61.89 76.44
CA ASN A 7 -40.86 -61.11 76.68
C ASN A 7 -39.90 -61.28 75.49
N SER A 8 -39.98 -60.37 74.52
CA SER A 8 -38.95 -60.17 73.51
C SER A 8 -37.73 -59.61 74.26
N SER A 9 -36.72 -60.47 74.46
CA SER A 9 -35.45 -60.03 75.02
C SER A 9 -34.80 -59.07 74.03
N VAL A 10 -34.88 -57.77 74.30
CA VAL A 10 -34.17 -56.75 73.56
C VAL A 10 -32.72 -56.75 74.06
N VAL A 11 -31.84 -57.37 73.30
CA VAL A 11 -30.40 -57.30 73.56
C VAL A 11 -29.93 -55.90 73.16
N VAL A 12 -29.67 -55.06 74.16
CA VAL A 12 -29.01 -53.77 73.96
C VAL A 12 -27.50 -53.98 73.91
N PRO A 13 -26.80 -53.51 72.84
CA PRO A 13 -25.36 -53.63 72.75
C PRO A 13 -24.67 -52.99 73.96
N THR A 14 -23.66 -53.64 74.50
CA THR A 14 -22.83 -53.00 75.52
C THR A 14 -21.97 -51.91 74.89
N MET A 15 -21.49 -50.97 75.69
CA MET A 15 -20.63 -49.90 75.17
C MET A 15 -19.30 -50.44 74.61
N ASP A 16 -18.88 -51.63 75.03
CA ASP A 16 -17.70 -52.31 74.48
C ASP A 16 -17.99 -53.00 73.14
N ASP A 17 -19.20 -53.53 72.94
CA ASP A 17 -19.63 -54.04 71.62
C ASP A 17 -19.67 -52.90 70.59
N VAL A 18 -20.15 -51.72 70.99
CA VAL A 18 -20.17 -50.52 70.14
C VAL A 18 -18.74 -50.07 69.80
N ARG A 19 -17.83 -50.03 70.79
CA ARG A 19 -16.41 -49.68 70.55
C ARG A 19 -15.71 -50.67 69.63
N LYS A 20 -15.97 -51.96 69.79
CA LYS A 20 -15.40 -53.02 68.94
C LYS A 20 -15.88 -52.89 67.50
N ALA A 21 -17.19 -52.73 67.28
CA ALA A 21 -17.75 -52.53 65.95
C ALA A 21 -17.23 -51.25 65.28
N ILE A 22 -17.08 -50.15 66.03
CA ILE A 22 -16.47 -48.92 65.51
C ILE A 22 -15.01 -49.15 65.12
N LYS A 23 -14.24 -49.84 65.94
CA LYS A 23 -12.82 -50.12 65.65
C LYS A 23 -12.66 -51.01 64.42
N GLU A 24 -13.46 -52.07 64.32
CA GLU A 24 -13.49 -52.96 63.16
C GLU A 24 -13.91 -52.20 61.89
N ALA A 25 -14.93 -51.34 61.97
CA ALA A 25 -15.36 -50.51 60.84
C ALA A 25 -14.29 -49.46 60.43
N ILE A 26 -13.52 -48.91 61.38
CA ILE A 26 -12.40 -48.00 61.08
C ILE A 26 -11.24 -48.78 60.43
N GLU A 27 -10.91 -49.96 60.96
CA GLU A 27 -9.86 -50.83 60.41
C GLU A 27 -10.24 -51.30 58.99
N GLU A 28 -11.50 -51.67 58.78
CA GLU A 28 -12.05 -52.03 57.47
C GLU A 28 -12.06 -50.83 56.52
N HIS A 29 -12.52 -49.65 56.95
CA HIS A 29 -12.49 -48.42 56.14
C HIS A 29 -11.06 -47.99 55.78
N ALA A 30 -10.10 -48.13 56.70
CA ALA A 30 -8.70 -47.83 56.45
C ALA A 30 -8.08 -48.82 55.45
N ALA A 31 -8.43 -50.12 55.55
CA ALA A 31 -8.02 -51.15 54.61
C ALA A 31 -8.73 -51.05 53.25
N SER A 32 -9.95 -50.50 53.20
CA SER A 32 -10.77 -50.38 51.98
C SER A 32 -10.42 -49.18 51.10
N ARG A 33 -9.41 -48.37 51.43
CA ARG A 33 -8.89 -47.29 50.58
C ARG A 33 -8.22 -47.79 49.28
N ASN A 34 -8.64 -48.93 48.77
CA ASN A 34 -8.30 -49.47 47.46
C ASN A 34 -9.19 -48.83 46.39
N HIS A 35 -9.09 -47.50 46.26
CA HIS A 35 -9.78 -46.79 45.18
C HIS A 35 -8.86 -46.76 43.95
N PRO A 36 -9.35 -47.19 42.78
CA PRO A 36 -8.58 -47.09 41.54
C PRO A 36 -8.32 -45.63 41.16
N TYR A 37 -7.39 -45.43 40.23
CA TYR A 37 -7.20 -44.12 39.61
C TYR A 37 -8.48 -43.71 38.85
N ALA A 38 -8.77 -42.41 38.84
CA ALA A 38 -9.86 -41.89 38.04
C ALA A 38 -9.59 -42.15 36.56
N THR A 39 -10.65 -42.48 35.82
CA THR A 39 -10.62 -42.58 34.36
C THR A 39 -11.59 -41.56 33.77
N GLN A 40 -11.67 -41.48 32.44
CA GLN A 40 -12.65 -40.63 31.77
C GLN A 40 -14.10 -41.11 31.99
N VAL A 41 -14.31 -42.33 32.48
CA VAL A 41 -15.63 -42.97 32.64
C VAL A 41 -15.96 -43.24 34.12
N GLU A 42 -14.98 -43.67 34.90
CA GLU A 42 -15.14 -44.08 36.30
C GLU A 42 -14.41 -43.14 37.27
N PRO A 43 -15.05 -42.72 38.38
CA PRO A 43 -14.43 -41.85 39.37
C PRO A 43 -13.33 -42.58 40.17
N GLY A 44 -12.30 -41.85 40.61
CA GLY A 44 -11.17 -42.39 41.38
C GLY A 44 -10.19 -41.32 41.89
N PHE A 45 -9.01 -41.73 42.36
CA PHE A 45 -7.95 -40.79 42.76
C PHE A 45 -7.13 -40.28 41.58
N VAL A 46 -6.55 -39.09 41.70
CA VAL A 46 -5.71 -38.48 40.67
C VAL A 46 -4.41 -37.97 41.25
N THR A 47 -3.35 -37.97 40.45
CA THR A 47 -2.09 -37.29 40.78
C THR A 47 -2.00 -35.98 40.02
N LEU A 48 -1.54 -34.91 40.65
CA LEU A 48 -1.48 -33.58 40.03
C LEU A 48 -0.11 -33.34 39.38
N SER A 49 -0.10 -32.81 38.16
CA SER A 49 1.13 -32.44 37.44
C SER A 49 1.14 -30.96 37.05
N ASN A 50 2.33 -30.36 37.12
CA ASN A 50 2.59 -28.99 36.65
C ASN A 50 3.23 -28.96 35.25
N GLU A 51 3.39 -30.11 34.60
CA GLU A 51 3.88 -30.23 33.23
C GLU A 51 2.87 -29.64 32.23
N THR A 52 3.37 -29.08 31.14
CA THR A 52 2.56 -28.38 30.12
C THR A 52 2.40 -29.17 28.83
N ASP A 53 3.08 -30.31 28.77
CA ASP A 53 3.34 -31.16 27.62
C ASP A 53 3.33 -32.65 28.05
N SER A 54 2.61 -32.95 29.14
CA SER A 54 2.49 -34.31 29.66
C SER A 54 1.51 -35.12 28.81
N ASP A 55 1.93 -36.30 28.37
CA ASP A 55 1.08 -37.30 27.70
C ASP A 55 0.48 -38.31 28.69
N SER A 56 0.63 -38.09 30.01
CA SER A 56 0.18 -39.02 31.05
C SER A 56 -1.34 -38.99 31.22
N GLU A 57 -1.98 -40.16 31.07
CA GLU A 57 -3.43 -40.34 31.25
C GLU A 57 -3.88 -40.46 32.72
N ILE A 58 -2.93 -40.63 33.66
CA ILE A 58 -3.22 -40.83 35.10
C ILE A 58 -2.97 -39.57 35.95
N THR A 59 -2.49 -38.49 35.33
CA THR A 59 -2.22 -37.22 36.00
C THR A 59 -3.12 -36.11 35.49
N VAL A 60 -3.59 -35.26 36.40
CA VAL A 60 -4.41 -34.10 36.06
C VAL A 60 -3.55 -32.83 36.08
N ALA A 61 -3.71 -32.00 35.05
CA ALA A 61 -3.05 -30.70 34.97
C ALA A 61 -3.51 -29.78 36.11
N THR A 62 -2.57 -29.13 36.79
CA THR A 62 -2.88 -28.08 37.75
C THR A 62 -3.21 -26.76 37.05
N SER A 63 -3.80 -25.81 37.78
CA SER A 63 -3.96 -24.44 37.31
C SER A 63 -2.63 -23.78 36.91
N LYS A 64 -1.50 -24.19 37.52
CA LYS A 64 -0.16 -23.72 37.16
C LYS A 64 0.29 -24.21 35.78
N ALA A 65 0.04 -25.47 35.45
CA ALA A 65 0.28 -26.00 34.11
C ALA A 65 -0.55 -25.26 33.06
N VAL A 66 -1.86 -25.14 33.28
CA VAL A 66 -2.77 -24.43 32.37
C VAL A 66 -2.36 -22.98 32.18
N LYS A 67 -1.99 -22.28 33.26
CA LYS A 67 -1.49 -20.90 33.19
C LYS A 67 -0.22 -20.78 32.36
N LYS A 68 0.75 -21.69 32.56
CA LYS A 68 2.01 -21.68 31.81
C LYS A 68 1.77 -21.93 30.30
N ALA A 69 0.89 -22.86 29.94
CA ALA A 69 0.52 -23.11 28.54
C ALA A 69 -0.18 -21.89 27.92
N TYR A 70 -1.12 -21.28 28.66
CA TYR A 70 -1.80 -20.05 28.23
C TYR A 70 -0.82 -18.90 28.01
N ASP A 71 0.13 -18.70 28.92
CA ASP A 71 1.12 -17.62 28.81
C ASP A 71 2.04 -17.84 27.59
N LEU A 72 2.48 -19.07 27.33
CA LEU A 72 3.23 -19.42 26.10
C LEU A 72 2.42 -19.12 24.83
N ALA A 73 1.15 -19.54 24.80
CA ALA A 73 0.26 -19.29 23.66
C ALA A 73 0.03 -17.78 23.46
N ASN A 74 -0.15 -17.03 24.55
CA ASN A 74 -0.31 -15.58 24.49
C ASN A 74 0.96 -14.88 23.99
N THR A 75 2.14 -15.29 24.45
CA THR A 75 3.42 -14.76 23.92
C THR A 75 3.60 -15.09 22.44
N ALA A 76 3.26 -16.31 22.01
CA ALA A 76 3.29 -16.67 20.59
C ALA A 76 2.34 -15.79 19.76
N ASN A 77 1.11 -15.59 20.25
CA ASN A 77 0.12 -14.73 19.60
C ASN A 77 0.58 -13.27 19.50
N GLN A 78 1.18 -12.72 20.57
CA GLN A 78 1.78 -11.39 20.58
C GLN A 78 2.93 -11.28 19.56
N ASN A 79 3.83 -12.28 19.53
CA ASN A 79 4.94 -12.31 18.58
C ASN A 79 4.48 -12.36 17.12
N VAL A 80 3.42 -13.11 16.82
CA VAL A 80 2.85 -13.18 15.47
C VAL A 80 2.21 -11.84 15.10
N ASN A 81 1.44 -11.24 16.01
CA ASN A 81 0.83 -9.94 15.77
C ASN A 81 1.89 -8.87 15.48
N SER A 82 2.96 -8.79 16.27
CA SER A 82 4.04 -7.81 16.02
C SER A 82 4.82 -8.07 14.73
N ARG A 83 4.93 -9.31 14.24
CA ARG A 83 5.64 -9.61 12.97
C ARG A 83 4.78 -9.47 11.72
N LEU A 84 3.46 -9.53 11.86
CA LEU A 84 2.49 -9.32 10.77
C LEU A 84 1.95 -7.88 10.71
N GLU A 85 2.38 -7.02 11.63
CA GLU A 85 2.08 -5.60 11.64
C GLU A 85 2.61 -4.95 10.37
N LYS A 86 1.73 -4.79 9.36
CA LYS A 86 2.04 -4.14 8.08
C LYS A 86 2.57 -2.70 8.24
N ASN A 87 2.29 -2.08 9.39
CA ASN A 87 2.83 -0.80 9.85
C ASN A 87 4.33 -0.86 10.18
N GLN A 88 4.88 -2.01 10.56
CA GLN A 88 6.30 -2.21 10.88
C GLN A 88 7.16 -2.69 9.69
N ASN A 89 6.67 -2.57 8.44
CA ASN A 89 7.44 -2.88 7.24
C ASN A 89 8.58 -1.87 7.00
N GLY A 90 9.62 -1.95 7.83
CA GLY A 90 10.79 -1.08 7.82
C GLY A 90 10.70 0.14 8.75
N GLU A 91 9.70 0.23 9.64
CA GLU A 91 9.63 1.30 10.66
C GLU A 91 10.70 1.12 11.75
N ASP A 92 10.98 -0.13 12.11
CA ASP A 92 11.99 -0.56 13.08
C ASP A 92 13.43 -0.40 12.58
N ILE A 93 13.64 -0.12 11.29
CA ILE A 93 14.96 0.09 10.69
C ILE A 93 15.50 1.45 11.14
N PRO A 94 16.54 1.49 12.00
CA PRO A 94 17.02 2.76 12.58
C PRO A 94 17.65 3.68 11.54
N ASP A 95 18.37 3.10 10.57
CA ASP A 95 18.93 3.81 9.42
C ASP A 95 18.54 3.08 8.12
N LYS A 96 17.49 3.58 7.47
CA LYS A 96 16.98 3.04 6.20
C LYS A 96 17.99 3.19 5.06
N THR A 97 18.85 4.21 5.10
CA THR A 97 19.85 4.46 4.05
C THR A 97 20.98 3.44 4.15
N GLU A 98 21.52 3.23 5.35
CA GLU A 98 22.55 2.23 5.58
C GLU A 98 21.99 0.80 5.38
N PHE A 99 20.73 0.55 5.76
CA PHE A 99 20.06 -0.71 5.45
C PHE A 99 20.02 -1.00 3.94
N VAL A 100 19.55 -0.03 3.12
CA VAL A 100 19.51 -0.14 1.65
C VAL A 100 20.90 -0.42 1.06
N LYS A 101 21.94 0.18 1.63
CA LYS A 101 23.33 -0.06 1.23
C LYS A 101 23.80 -1.47 1.59
N ASN A 102 23.50 -1.94 2.81
CA ASN A 102 23.89 -3.27 3.28
C ASN A 102 23.22 -4.40 2.49
N ILE A 103 22.00 -4.19 2.00
CA ILE A 103 21.31 -5.15 1.11
C ILE A 103 21.68 -4.99 -0.38
N GLY A 104 22.63 -4.12 -0.72
CA GLY A 104 23.15 -3.96 -2.08
C GLY A 104 22.26 -3.18 -3.05
N LEU A 105 21.26 -2.44 -2.56
CA LEU A 105 20.29 -1.71 -3.40
C LEU A 105 20.65 -0.23 -3.66
N SER A 106 21.81 0.25 -3.20
CA SER A 106 22.24 1.63 -3.46
C SER A 106 22.27 1.99 -4.95
N GLY A 107 22.75 1.07 -5.80
CA GLY A 107 22.76 1.26 -7.26
C GLY A 107 21.35 1.37 -7.84
N THR A 108 20.41 0.55 -7.36
CA THR A 108 19.01 0.59 -7.79
C THR A 108 18.33 1.90 -7.42
N VAL A 109 18.56 2.41 -6.21
CA VAL A 109 18.02 3.72 -5.78
C VAL A 109 18.58 4.85 -6.63
N GLU A 110 19.87 4.83 -6.94
CA GLU A 110 20.49 5.84 -7.79
C GLU A 110 19.96 5.79 -9.24
N LEU A 111 19.80 4.59 -9.80
CA LEU A 111 19.18 4.40 -11.11
C LEU A 111 17.73 4.89 -11.13
N ALA A 112 16.95 4.62 -10.07
CA ALA A 112 15.58 5.09 -9.95
C ALA A 112 15.52 6.63 -9.85
N ARG A 113 16.40 7.25 -9.07
CA ARG A 113 16.51 8.71 -8.93
C ARG A 113 16.87 9.39 -10.25
N ASN A 114 17.76 8.78 -11.03
CA ASN A 114 18.19 9.29 -12.32
C ASN A 114 17.37 8.77 -13.51
N SER A 115 16.29 8.02 -13.24
CA SER A 115 15.40 7.56 -14.29
C SER A 115 14.68 8.75 -14.94
N VAL A 116 14.44 8.64 -16.25
CA VAL A 116 13.69 9.67 -16.98
C VAL A 116 12.27 9.73 -16.41
N GLN A 117 11.94 10.87 -15.79
CA GLN A 117 10.60 11.14 -15.31
C GLN A 117 9.72 11.52 -16.50
N GLY A 118 8.59 10.85 -16.68
CA GLY A 118 7.70 11.17 -17.80
C GLY A 118 6.23 10.85 -17.58
N LYS A 119 5.39 11.46 -18.40
CA LYS A 119 3.94 11.26 -18.45
C LYS A 119 3.48 11.13 -19.89
N GLN A 120 2.38 10.40 -20.08
CA GLN A 120 1.75 10.22 -21.37
C GLN A 120 0.25 10.56 -21.30
N TYR A 121 -0.27 11.12 -22.38
CA TYR A 121 -1.69 11.35 -22.64
C TYR A 121 -2.00 10.99 -24.10
N ILE A 122 -3.13 10.35 -24.38
CA ILE A 122 -3.45 9.77 -25.70
C ILE A 122 -4.88 10.06 -26.19
N TYR A 123 -5.46 11.18 -25.76
CA TYR A 123 -6.86 11.53 -26.05
C TYR A 123 -6.96 12.88 -26.77
N ASP A 124 -8.17 13.44 -26.79
CA ASP A 124 -8.53 14.59 -27.62
C ASP A 124 -8.15 15.93 -26.97
N LEU A 125 -7.51 16.79 -27.76
CA LEU A 125 -7.24 18.18 -27.38
C LEU A 125 -8.37 19.11 -27.82
N THR A 126 -8.95 18.90 -29.01
CA THR A 126 -10.09 19.68 -29.52
C THR A 126 -11.09 18.83 -30.28
N TYR A 127 -12.36 19.28 -30.29
CA TYR A 127 -13.45 18.63 -31.04
C TYR A 127 -13.83 19.46 -32.27
N ALA A 128 -14.90 20.26 -32.22
CA ALA A 128 -15.43 20.94 -33.39
C ALA A 128 -14.72 22.26 -33.73
N THR A 129 -14.06 22.88 -32.77
CA THR A 129 -13.46 24.22 -32.90
C THR A 129 -12.01 24.23 -32.44
N ALA A 130 -11.22 25.12 -33.03
CA ALA A 130 -9.90 25.44 -32.51
C ALA A 130 -10.01 26.06 -31.11
N ALA A 131 -9.01 25.82 -30.26
CA ALA A 131 -9.02 26.32 -28.89
C ALA A 131 -7.60 26.48 -28.33
N TRP A 132 -7.51 27.33 -27.31
CA TRP A 132 -6.39 27.30 -26.38
C TRP A 132 -6.58 26.14 -25.42
N VAL A 133 -5.58 25.26 -25.32
CA VAL A 133 -5.63 24.06 -24.49
C VAL A 133 -4.52 24.14 -23.45
N LYS A 134 -4.89 24.04 -22.16
CA LYS A 134 -3.91 23.83 -21.08
C LYS A 134 -3.48 22.37 -21.12
N ILE A 135 -2.24 22.12 -21.55
CA ILE A 135 -1.75 20.76 -21.78
C ILE A 135 -0.91 20.21 -20.64
N ALA A 136 -0.28 21.08 -19.84
CA ALA A 136 0.58 20.64 -18.76
C ALA A 136 0.62 21.61 -17.58
N GLU A 137 0.86 21.04 -16.41
CA GLU A 137 1.27 21.74 -15.18
C GLU A 137 2.65 21.20 -14.82
N VAL A 138 3.62 22.08 -14.64
CA VAL A 138 5.01 21.70 -14.39
C VAL A 138 5.61 22.49 -13.23
N THR A 139 6.55 21.87 -12.52
CA THR A 139 7.43 22.54 -11.55
C THR A 139 8.85 22.44 -12.08
N MET A 140 9.58 23.56 -12.15
CA MET A 140 10.90 23.62 -12.77
C MET A 140 11.91 24.38 -11.91
N GLY A 141 12.64 23.65 -11.05
CA GLY A 141 13.78 24.19 -10.31
C GLY A 141 14.99 24.48 -11.23
N VAL A 142 15.92 25.33 -10.80
CA VAL A 142 17.08 25.73 -11.61
C VAL A 142 18.33 24.90 -11.25
N PRO A 143 19.09 24.35 -12.23
CA PRO A 143 18.77 24.22 -13.65
C PRO A 143 17.91 22.97 -13.93
N SER A 144 16.97 23.09 -14.87
CA SER A 144 16.17 21.95 -15.35
C SER A 144 15.62 22.18 -16.76
N THR A 145 15.22 21.08 -17.40
CA THR A 145 14.66 21.02 -18.75
C THR A 145 13.45 20.09 -18.77
N ILE A 146 12.40 20.48 -19.49
CA ILE A 146 11.28 19.61 -19.84
C ILE A 146 11.11 19.60 -21.35
N ASN A 147 10.88 18.41 -21.92
CA ASN A 147 10.49 18.24 -23.30
C ASN A 147 9.07 17.64 -23.34
N ILE A 148 8.17 18.25 -24.12
CA ILE A 148 6.82 17.75 -24.36
C ILE A 148 6.66 17.54 -25.86
N ASN A 149 6.40 16.30 -26.26
CA ASN A 149 6.21 15.90 -27.64
C ASN A 149 4.72 15.69 -27.89
N LEU A 150 4.20 16.33 -28.93
CA LEU A 150 2.83 16.19 -29.39
C LEU A 150 2.86 15.57 -30.79
N ILE A 151 2.20 14.44 -30.94
CA ILE A 151 2.14 13.65 -32.18
C ILE A 151 0.68 13.50 -32.59
N GLY A 152 0.39 13.82 -33.85
CA GLY A 152 -0.96 14.02 -34.37
C GLY A 152 -1.28 15.50 -34.47
N GLY A 153 -2.07 15.88 -35.47
CA GLY A 153 -2.44 17.27 -35.76
C GLY A 153 -3.95 17.49 -35.77
N SER A 154 -4.34 18.67 -36.26
CA SER A 154 -5.73 19.06 -36.46
C SER A 154 -6.36 18.31 -37.65
N GLY A 155 -7.32 17.42 -37.38
CA GLY A 155 -8.08 16.64 -38.37
C GLY A 155 -7.54 15.22 -38.62
N TYR A 156 -8.29 14.42 -39.40
CA TYR A 156 -8.03 12.97 -39.62
C TYR A 156 -8.52 12.47 -41.00
N ASN A 157 -8.42 13.31 -42.02
CA ASN A 157 -8.83 13.08 -43.40
C ASN A 157 -7.74 12.38 -44.20
N VAL A 158 -8.14 11.38 -44.99
CA VAL A 158 -7.27 10.70 -45.95
C VAL A 158 -6.71 11.70 -46.98
N GLY A 159 -5.41 11.60 -47.26
CA GLY A 159 -4.71 12.44 -48.25
C GLY A 159 -4.26 13.81 -47.73
N LEU A 160 -4.65 14.21 -46.52
CA LEU A 160 -4.16 15.43 -45.89
C LEU A 160 -2.98 15.13 -44.96
N PHE A 161 -1.80 14.94 -45.55
CA PHE A 161 -0.58 14.58 -44.81
C PHE A 161 -0.13 15.60 -43.75
N GLY A 162 -0.56 16.86 -43.87
CA GLY A 162 -0.33 17.88 -42.84
C GLY A 162 -0.95 17.54 -41.48
N GLN A 163 -1.92 16.63 -41.43
CA GLN A 163 -2.55 16.19 -40.18
C GLN A 163 -1.67 15.20 -39.40
N CYS A 164 -0.67 14.61 -40.05
CA CYS A 164 0.41 13.87 -39.39
C CYS A 164 1.46 14.86 -38.86
N ALA A 165 1.06 15.72 -37.91
CA ALA A 165 1.93 16.72 -37.32
C ALA A 165 2.78 16.14 -36.19
N ILE A 166 4.00 16.66 -36.05
CA ILE A 166 4.88 16.43 -34.90
C ILE A 166 5.26 17.80 -34.35
N THR A 167 5.14 17.94 -33.03
CA THR A 167 5.47 19.16 -32.32
C THR A 167 6.33 18.83 -31.10
N ASN A 168 7.43 19.55 -30.92
CA ASN A 168 8.31 19.41 -29.76
C ASN A 168 8.33 20.73 -29.01
N ILE A 169 7.88 20.74 -27.77
CA ILE A 169 7.99 21.87 -26.86
C ILE A 169 9.18 21.61 -25.94
N VAL A 170 10.07 22.59 -25.81
CA VAL A 170 11.23 22.55 -24.92
C VAL A 170 11.10 23.71 -23.95
N LEU A 171 11.06 23.38 -22.66
CA LEU A 171 11.10 24.33 -21.56
C LEU A 171 12.47 24.22 -20.89
N ARG A 172 13.10 25.36 -20.63
CA ARG A 172 14.40 25.42 -19.98
C ARG A 172 14.45 26.57 -19.00
N THR A 173 14.83 26.31 -17.76
CA THR A 173 15.03 27.39 -16.78
C THR A 173 16.16 28.34 -17.17
N GLY A 174 15.91 29.63 -16.99
CA GLY A 174 16.90 30.69 -17.11
C GLY A 174 17.45 31.08 -15.74
N ASN A 175 18.71 31.49 -15.69
CA ASN A 175 19.39 31.92 -14.46
C ASN A 175 19.38 33.46 -14.28
N ASN A 176 18.42 34.15 -14.89
CA ASN A 176 18.32 35.61 -14.81
C ASN A 176 17.52 36.03 -13.56
N ASN A 177 17.57 37.32 -13.22
CA ASN A 177 16.70 37.94 -12.23
C ASN A 177 15.76 38.94 -12.95
N PRO A 178 14.44 38.71 -13.01
CA PRO A 178 13.69 37.64 -12.35
C PRO A 178 13.92 36.26 -12.97
N HIS A 179 13.84 35.22 -12.12
CA HIS A 179 13.89 33.83 -12.53
C HIS A 179 12.69 33.49 -13.41
N GLY A 180 12.89 32.59 -14.37
CA GLY A 180 11.84 32.23 -15.32
C GLY A 180 12.27 31.07 -16.22
N ILE A 181 11.41 30.75 -17.19
CA ILE A 181 11.67 29.72 -18.18
C ILE A 181 11.69 30.30 -19.58
N ASN A 182 12.59 29.78 -20.39
CA ASN A 182 12.50 29.87 -21.84
C ASN A 182 11.64 28.73 -22.34
N ALA A 183 10.74 29.02 -23.27
CA ALA A 183 9.87 28.02 -23.87
C ALA A 183 9.88 28.17 -25.38
N VAL A 184 10.15 27.06 -26.06
CA VAL A 184 10.27 27.00 -27.51
C VAL A 184 9.44 25.85 -28.04
N MET A 185 8.66 26.08 -29.09
CA MET A 185 7.90 25.06 -29.81
C MET A 185 8.47 24.87 -31.21
N TYR A 186 8.80 23.64 -31.58
CA TYR A 186 9.19 23.25 -32.93
C TYR A 186 8.03 22.49 -33.58
N THR A 187 7.60 22.90 -34.77
CA THR A 187 6.44 22.35 -35.48
C THR A 187 6.85 21.83 -36.86
N THR A 188 6.18 20.80 -37.39
CA THR A 188 6.52 20.23 -38.70
C THR A 188 5.71 20.75 -39.88
N ASN A 189 4.45 21.16 -39.66
CA ASN A 189 3.52 21.51 -40.73
C ASN A 189 2.32 22.31 -40.18
N SER A 190 1.34 22.60 -41.05
CA SER A 190 0.14 23.39 -40.72
C SER A 190 -0.88 22.70 -39.83
N GLY A 191 -0.80 21.38 -39.62
CA GLY A 191 -1.68 20.66 -38.69
C GLY A 191 -1.22 20.74 -37.24
N ALA A 192 -0.01 21.24 -36.98
CA ALA A 192 0.56 21.43 -35.66
C ALA A 192 -0.13 22.58 -34.88
N PRO A 193 0.05 22.66 -33.55
CA PRO A 193 -0.33 23.84 -32.79
C PRO A 193 0.37 25.09 -33.31
N THR A 194 -0.34 26.21 -33.38
CA THR A 194 0.16 27.46 -33.96
C THR A 194 0.70 28.43 -32.92
N ASN A 195 0.35 28.25 -31.64
CA ASN A 195 0.80 29.14 -30.57
C ASN A 195 1.19 28.35 -29.32
N LEU A 196 2.16 28.88 -28.58
CA LEU A 196 2.61 28.40 -27.28
C LEU A 196 2.64 29.58 -26.31
N VAL A 197 2.01 29.43 -25.14
CA VAL A 197 2.10 30.39 -24.04
C VAL A 197 2.27 29.70 -22.70
N ILE A 198 2.84 30.44 -21.75
CA ILE A 198 3.23 29.95 -20.44
C ILE A 198 2.70 30.92 -19.39
N VAL A 199 2.09 30.40 -18.35
CA VAL A 199 1.65 31.18 -17.19
C VAL A 199 2.44 30.72 -15.98
N ASN A 200 3.20 31.61 -15.35
CA ASN A 200 3.76 31.33 -14.03
C ASN A 200 2.64 31.44 -12.99
N THR A 201 2.34 30.35 -12.30
CA THR A 201 1.23 30.32 -11.33
C THR A 201 1.70 30.68 -9.92
N SER A 202 2.90 30.26 -9.54
CA SER A 202 3.61 30.69 -8.33
C SER A 202 5.02 30.10 -8.31
N GLY A 203 6.03 30.86 -7.88
CA GLY A 203 7.40 30.36 -7.73
C GLY A 203 7.91 29.66 -8.99
N ASP A 204 8.30 28.40 -8.86
CA ASP A 204 8.80 27.56 -9.97
C ASP A 204 7.70 26.77 -10.70
N ASN A 205 6.42 27.08 -10.46
CA ASN A 205 5.28 26.41 -11.08
C ASN A 205 4.80 27.15 -12.33
N TYR A 206 4.57 26.39 -13.40
CA TYR A 206 4.16 26.91 -14.68
C TYR A 206 3.05 26.05 -15.30
N ASP A 207 2.09 26.74 -15.91
CA ASP A 207 1.09 26.14 -16.77
C ASP A 207 1.48 26.35 -18.23
N ILE A 208 1.34 25.30 -19.04
CA ILE A 208 1.70 25.30 -20.46
C ILE A 208 0.44 25.20 -21.29
N TYR A 209 0.27 26.14 -22.21
CA TYR A 209 -0.88 26.21 -23.09
C TYR A 209 -0.43 26.26 -24.54
N ILE A 210 -1.19 25.59 -25.39
CA ILE A 210 -1.04 25.67 -26.84
C ILE A 210 -2.34 26.12 -27.49
N PHE A 211 -2.25 26.72 -28.67
CA PHE A 211 -3.42 26.88 -29.54
C PHE A 211 -3.33 25.86 -30.66
N ILE A 212 -4.37 25.04 -30.82
CA ILE A 212 -4.44 24.01 -31.86
C ILE A 212 -5.78 24.07 -32.58
N GLY A 213 -5.76 23.72 -33.87
CA GLY A 213 -6.95 23.70 -34.73
C GLY A 213 -8.03 22.73 -34.25
N ALA A 214 -9.19 22.76 -34.90
CA ALA A 214 -10.29 21.83 -34.63
C ALA A 214 -9.90 20.37 -34.91
N TYR A 215 -10.62 19.43 -34.32
CA TYR A 215 -10.47 18.00 -34.56
C TYR A 215 -9.07 17.46 -34.26
N ALA A 216 -8.34 18.06 -33.31
CA ALA A 216 -7.12 17.48 -32.78
C ALA A 216 -7.47 16.36 -31.80
N GLN A 217 -7.84 15.22 -32.37
CA GLN A 217 -8.33 14.04 -31.67
C GLN A 217 -7.32 12.90 -31.69
N SER A 218 -7.35 12.03 -30.69
CA SER A 218 -6.40 10.91 -30.51
C SER A 218 -4.94 11.37 -30.57
N ILE A 219 -4.66 12.50 -29.92
CA ILE A 219 -3.33 13.12 -29.91
C ILE A 219 -2.47 12.46 -28.83
N ILE A 220 -1.23 12.14 -29.19
CA ILE A 220 -0.27 11.59 -28.24
C ILE A 220 0.57 12.75 -27.69
N LEU A 221 0.51 12.97 -26.39
CA LEU A 221 1.46 13.79 -25.65
C LEU A 221 2.39 12.90 -24.84
N ASN A 222 3.69 13.11 -25.00
CA ASN A 222 4.72 12.51 -24.15
C ASN A 222 5.55 13.62 -23.53
N ALA A 223 5.67 13.66 -22.22
CA ALA A 223 6.51 14.63 -21.55
C ALA A 223 7.63 13.92 -20.79
N PHE A 224 8.84 14.47 -20.88
CA PHE A 224 10.02 14.03 -20.17
C PHE A 224 10.64 15.20 -19.41
N ALA A 225 11.06 14.96 -18.17
CA ALA A 225 11.71 15.95 -17.33
C ALA A 225 13.12 15.49 -16.94
N SER A 226 14.05 16.45 -16.90
CA SER A 226 15.35 16.26 -16.25
C SER A 226 15.20 16.24 -14.73
N VAL A 227 16.30 15.93 -14.04
CA VAL A 227 16.45 16.21 -12.61
C VAL A 227 16.06 17.66 -12.30
N ASN A 228 15.48 17.90 -11.12
CA ASN A 228 14.93 19.19 -10.63
C ASN A 228 13.70 19.73 -11.38
N ALA A 229 13.13 18.98 -12.30
CA ALA A 229 11.84 19.30 -12.92
C ALA A 229 10.85 18.15 -12.74
N THR A 230 9.57 18.50 -12.65
CA THR A 230 8.47 17.55 -12.53
C THR A 230 7.34 17.96 -13.45
N VAL A 231 6.80 17.00 -14.21
CA VAL A 231 5.53 17.16 -14.93
C VAL A 231 4.40 16.75 -13.99
N ASN A 232 3.77 17.73 -13.34
CA ASN A 232 2.71 17.48 -12.35
C ASN A 232 1.46 16.92 -13.02
N LYS A 233 1.08 17.45 -14.19
CA LYS A 233 -0.05 16.98 -14.98
C LYS A 233 0.26 17.09 -16.47
N LEU A 234 -0.19 16.12 -17.26
CA LEU A 234 -0.13 16.11 -18.72
C LEU A 234 -1.46 15.57 -19.25
N SER A 235 -2.30 16.45 -19.79
CA SER A 235 -3.65 16.11 -20.27
C SER A 235 -4.29 17.33 -20.94
N ASN A 236 -5.45 17.17 -21.57
CA ASN A 236 -6.35 18.30 -21.81
C ASN A 236 -6.96 18.78 -20.47
N ILE A 237 -6.30 19.71 -19.77
CA ILE A 237 -6.70 20.17 -18.43
C ILE A 237 -7.89 21.14 -18.53
N ALA A 238 -7.86 22.04 -19.51
CA ALA A 238 -8.90 23.04 -19.76
C ALA A 238 -8.79 23.59 -21.19
N ASN A 239 -9.92 24.05 -21.74
CA ASN A 239 -10.03 24.66 -23.07
C ASN A 239 -10.59 26.09 -22.97
N PHE A 240 -10.07 27.00 -23.79
CA PHE A 240 -10.43 28.41 -23.79
C PHE A 240 -10.58 28.94 -25.22
N SER A 241 -11.49 29.91 -25.42
CA SER A 241 -11.65 30.63 -26.69
C SER A 241 -10.56 31.67 -26.92
N GLU A 242 -9.93 32.16 -25.85
CA GLU A 242 -8.92 33.22 -25.87
C GLU A 242 -7.66 32.81 -25.11
N ALA A 243 -6.56 33.50 -25.36
CA ALA A 243 -5.31 33.24 -24.67
C ALA A 243 -5.44 33.50 -23.16
N PRO A 244 -4.84 32.67 -22.30
CA PRO A 244 -4.84 32.91 -20.86
C PRO A 244 -4.28 34.28 -20.49
N LYS A 245 -4.85 34.91 -19.45
CA LYS A 245 -4.36 36.19 -18.93
C LYS A 245 -2.96 36.02 -18.32
N ASN A 246 -2.14 37.08 -18.38
CA ASN A 246 -0.77 37.11 -17.85
C ASN A 246 0.20 36.09 -18.49
N ALA A 247 -0.16 35.52 -19.64
CA ALA A 247 0.67 34.54 -20.30
C ALA A 247 1.86 35.18 -21.04
N VAL A 248 3.03 34.55 -20.93
CA VAL A 248 4.23 34.88 -21.70
C VAL A 248 4.26 34.02 -22.95
N LYS A 249 4.48 34.63 -24.12
CA LYS A 249 4.56 33.92 -25.39
C LYS A 249 5.88 33.14 -25.50
N GLY A 250 5.78 31.87 -25.86
CA GLY A 250 6.93 31.08 -26.27
C GLY A 250 7.41 31.47 -27.67
N LYS A 251 8.65 31.07 -28.02
CA LYS A 251 9.13 31.16 -29.41
C LYS A 251 8.69 29.94 -30.20
N ILE A 252 8.43 30.13 -31.49
CA ILE A 252 7.96 29.06 -32.37
C ILE A 252 8.90 28.99 -33.57
N TYR A 253 9.38 27.79 -33.86
CA TYR A 253 10.14 27.49 -35.06
C TYR A 253 9.41 26.38 -35.83
N SER A 254 9.60 26.37 -37.15
CA SER A 254 9.07 25.32 -38.00
C SER A 254 10.22 24.60 -38.69
N TYR A 255 10.15 23.28 -38.77
CA TYR A 255 11.08 22.51 -39.58
C TYR A 255 10.83 22.80 -41.06
N SER A 256 11.89 23.09 -41.80
CA SER A 256 11.84 23.08 -43.26
C SER A 256 12.06 21.64 -43.71
N LEU A 257 10.98 20.96 -44.09
CA LEU A 257 11.01 19.58 -44.54
C LEU A 257 10.86 19.56 -46.07
N VAL A 258 11.72 18.79 -46.74
CA VAL A 258 11.67 18.60 -48.19
C VAL A 258 11.14 17.19 -48.47
N GLU A 259 10.11 17.09 -49.29
CA GLU A 259 9.59 15.82 -49.75
C GLU A 259 10.67 15.10 -50.57
N LYS A 260 11.00 13.87 -50.17
CA LYS A 260 11.81 12.99 -51.01
C LYS A 260 10.88 12.29 -51.97
N THR A 261 11.00 12.60 -53.26
CA THR A 261 10.42 11.78 -54.31
C THR A 261 11.13 10.43 -54.32
N PRO A 262 10.40 9.30 -54.31
CA PRO A 262 11.03 8.00 -54.48
C PRO A 262 11.77 7.94 -55.82
N ASN A 263 13.03 7.48 -55.79
CA ASN A 263 13.74 7.10 -57.01
C ASN A 263 13.12 5.85 -57.64
#